data_AF-A0A9R1FM93-F1
#
_entry.id   AF-A0A9R1FM93-F1
#
_cell.length_a   1.000
_cell.length_b   1.000
_cell.length_c   1.000
_cell.angle_alpha   90.00
_cell.angle_beta   90.00
_cell.angle_gamma   90.00
#
_symmetry.space_group_name_H-M   'P 1'
#
loop_
_entity.id
_entity.type
_entity.pdbx_description
1 polymer ?
#
loop_
_entity_poly.entity_id
_entity_poly.type
_entity_poly.pdbx_seq_one_letter_code
_entity_poly.pdbx_strand_id
1 'polypeptide(L)'
;MPKIKIGHVEYTEGWVLIEPTICELDAKIREAENDTHDRKRKCKALYPISRISRSHYIYDLFHRRKDMSNDLYEFCLDQGYADCNLIVKWKRSVASTLYHLS
;
A
#
# COMPACT_ATOMS: atom_id res chain seq x y z
N MET A 1 7.43 -8.24 13.09
CA MET A 1 7.58 -7.36 14.27
C MET A 1 6.31 -6.53 14.41
N PRO A 2 5.71 -6.40 15.60
CA PRO A 2 4.59 -5.47 15.77
C PRO A 2 5.14 -4.04 15.65
N LYS A 3 4.57 -3.22 14.76
CA LYS A 3 4.88 -1.79 14.66
C LYS A 3 4.27 -1.08 15.88
N ILE A 4 4.87 -1.24 17.05
CA ILE A 4 4.43 -0.57 18.28
C ILE A 4 4.83 0.90 18.13
N LYS A 5 3.85 1.78 17.90
CA LYS A 5 4.08 3.22 17.80
C LYS A 5 4.11 3.82 19.21
N ILE A 6 5.27 4.33 19.62
CA ILE A 6 5.45 5.11 20.85
C ILE A 6 5.66 6.56 20.39
N GLY A 7 4.57 7.31 20.32
CA GLY A 7 4.57 8.72 19.92
C GLY A 7 3.15 9.21 19.66
N HIS A 8 2.82 10.41 20.11
CA HIS A 8 1.55 11.07 19.82
C HIS A 8 1.49 11.38 18.32
N VAL A 9 0.90 10.46 17.56
CA VAL A 9 0.59 10.67 16.15
C VAL A 9 -0.70 11.47 16.11
N GLU A 10 -0.64 12.73 15.68
CA GLU A 10 -1.84 13.47 15.31
C GLU A 10 -2.41 12.84 14.05
N TYR A 11 -3.48 12.06 14.23
CA TYR A 11 -4.24 11.50 13.14
C TYR A 11 -5.01 12.63 12.45
N THR A 12 -4.65 12.94 11.21
CA THR A 12 -5.32 13.96 10.41
C THR A 12 -6.78 13.56 10.14
N GLU A 13 -7.68 14.53 9.91
CA GLU A 13 -9.14 14.30 9.79
C GLU A 13 -9.52 13.18 8.79
N GLY A 14 -8.73 12.99 7.73
CA GLY A 14 -8.96 11.95 6.72
C GLY A 14 -8.57 10.53 7.16
N TRP A 15 -7.79 10.36 8.24
CA TRP A 15 -7.29 9.05 8.68
C TRP A 15 -8.43 8.10 9.05
N VAL A 16 -9.44 8.61 9.76
CA VAL A 16 -10.59 7.82 10.26
C VAL A 16 -11.33 7.11 9.12
N LEU A 17 -11.35 7.70 7.93
CA LEU A 17 -12.04 7.14 6.76
C LEU A 17 -11.24 6.03 6.08
N ILE A 18 -9.91 6.12 6.08
CA ILE A 18 -9.03 5.16 5.39
C ILE A 18 -8.56 4.03 6.30
N GLU A 19 -8.44 4.28 7.60
CA GLU A 19 -8.00 3.34 8.62
C GLU A 19 -8.70 1.97 8.54
N PRO A 20 -10.05 1.88 8.52
CA PRO A 20 -10.71 0.58 8.47
C PRO A 20 -10.30 -0.23 7.24
N THR A 21 -10.17 0.43 6.08
CA THR A 21 -9.75 -0.25 4.85
C THR A 21 -8.29 -0.70 4.92
N ILE A 22 -7.41 0.11 5.51
CA ILE A 22 -6.00 -0.26 5.72
C ILE A 22 -5.90 -1.46 6.67
N CYS A 23 -6.66 -1.47 7.76
CA CYS A 23 -6.72 -2.58 8.70
C CYS A 23 -7.23 -3.88 8.05
N GLU A 24 -8.26 -3.79 7.20
CA GLU A 24 -8.73 -4.95 6.44
C GLU A 24 -7.69 -5.49 5.48
N LEU A 25 -6.94 -4.62 4.80
CA LEU A 25 -5.85 -5.04 3.92
C LEU A 25 -4.71 -5.70 4.71
N ASP A 26 -4.39 -5.17 5.89
CA ASP A 26 -3.41 -5.79 6.79
C ASP A 26 -3.86 -7.16 7.31
N ALA A 27 -5.15 -7.30 7.65
CA ALA A 27 -5.72 -8.58 8.04
C ALA A 27 -5.61 -9.61 6.91
N LYS A 28 -5.91 -9.22 5.66
CA LYS A 28 -5.77 -10.07 4.48
C LYS A 28 -4.32 -10.45 4.17
N ILE A 29 -3.37 -9.53 4.37
CA ILE A 29 -1.93 -9.85 4.23
C ILE A 29 -1.55 -10.90 5.27
N ARG A 30 -1.92 -10.70 6.53
CA ARG A 30 -1.60 -11.63 7.62
C ARG A 30 -2.25 -13.00 7.41
N GLU A 31 -3.47 -13.05 6.90
CA GLU A 31 -4.14 -14.30 6.54
C GLU A 31 -3.40 -15.01 5.40
N ALA A 32 -3.02 -14.28 4.34
CA ALA A 32 -2.26 -14.83 3.23
C ALA A 32 -0.83 -15.29 3.63
N GLU A 33 -0.22 -14.64 4.62
CA GLU A 33 1.06 -15.06 5.22
C GLU A 33 0.93 -16.34 6.06
N ASN A 34 -0.20 -16.53 6.74
CA ASN A 34 -0.48 -17.71 7.56
C ASN A 34 -0.99 -18.90 6.74
N ASP A 35 -1.44 -18.68 5.51
CA ASP A 35 -1.98 -19.73 4.65
C ASP A 35 -0.88 -20.75 4.30
N THR A 36 -1.06 -22.01 4.71
CA THR A 36 -0.04 -23.05 4.55
C THR A 36 0.19 -23.32 3.06
N HIS A 37 1.35 -22.92 2.56
CA HIS A 37 1.71 -23.00 1.13
C HIS A 37 2.14 -24.41 0.69
N ASP A 38 1.34 -25.42 1.03
CA ASP A 38 1.74 -26.81 0.83
C ASP A 38 1.94 -27.12 -0.66
N ARG A 39 3.12 -27.68 -0.99
CA ARG A 39 3.60 -28.04 -2.33
C ARG A 39 3.63 -26.93 -3.40
N LYS A 40 3.38 -25.65 -3.06
CA LYS A 40 3.47 -24.54 -4.02
C LYS A 40 4.91 -24.03 -4.16
N ARG A 41 5.32 -23.68 -5.39
CA ARG A 41 6.59 -22.96 -5.62
C ARG A 41 6.55 -21.63 -4.86
N LYS A 42 7.68 -21.18 -4.30
CA LYS A 42 7.81 -19.91 -3.56
C LYS A 42 7.16 -18.72 -4.28
N CYS A 43 7.35 -18.59 -5.60
CA CYS A 43 6.74 -17.50 -6.37
C CYS A 43 5.21 -17.54 -6.37
N LYS A 44 4.59 -18.73 -6.40
CA LYS A 44 3.13 -18.90 -6.37
C LYS A 44 2.56 -18.73 -4.96
N ALA A 45 3.35 -19.10 -3.95
CA ALA A 45 3.02 -18.92 -2.54
C ALA A 45 2.99 -17.44 -2.13
N LEU A 46 3.95 -16.64 -2.61
CA LEU A 46 4.04 -15.21 -2.33
C LEU A 46 3.11 -14.35 -3.22
N TYR A 47 2.57 -14.91 -4.30
CA TYR A 47 1.74 -14.16 -5.24
C TYR A 47 0.47 -13.56 -4.62
N PRO A 48 -0.33 -14.28 -3.79
CA PRO A 48 -1.45 -13.71 -3.07
C PRO A 48 -1.07 -12.51 -2.19
N ILE A 49 0.05 -12.60 -1.47
CA ILE A 49 0.57 -11.52 -0.62
C ILE A 49 0.94 -10.30 -1.48
N SER A 50 1.68 -10.52 -2.56
CA SER A 50 2.08 -9.46 -3.51
C SER A 50 0.88 -8.81 -4.21
N ARG A 51 -0.20 -9.56 -4.43
CA ARG A 51 -1.44 -9.06 -5.03
C ARG A 51 -2.22 -8.15 -4.08
N ILE A 52 -2.12 -8.35 -2.76
CA ILE A 52 -2.75 -7.50 -1.75
C ILE A 52 -1.81 -6.33 -1.48
N SER A 53 -1.94 -5.26 -2.26
CA SER A 53 -1.07 -4.09 -2.15
C SER A 53 -1.77 -2.92 -1.47
N ARG A 54 -1.43 -2.67 -0.20
CA ARG A 54 -1.79 -1.43 0.51
C ARG A 54 -1.28 -0.19 -0.20
N SER A 55 -0.08 -0.28 -0.78
CA SER A 55 0.53 0.79 -1.58
C SER A 55 -0.33 1.18 -2.80
N HIS A 56 -0.98 0.22 -3.47
CA HIS A 56 -1.90 0.52 -4.58
C HIS A 56 -3.12 1.30 -4.12
N TYR A 57 -3.71 0.92 -2.98
CA TYR A 57 -4.89 1.59 -2.43
C TYR A 57 -4.61 3.07 -2.13
N ILE A 58 -3.49 3.34 -1.45
CA ILE A 58 -3.05 4.71 -1.11
C ILE A 58 -2.71 5.50 -2.38
N TYR A 59 -2.00 4.87 -3.32
CA TYR A 59 -1.68 5.49 -4.61
C TYR A 59 -2.93 5.88 -5.40
N ASP A 60 -3.93 4.99 -5.48
CA ASP A 60 -5.17 5.22 -6.21
C ASP A 60 -6.01 6.33 -5.57
N LEU A 61 -6.12 6.36 -4.23
CA LEU A 61 -6.80 7.42 -3.50
C LEU A 61 -6.19 8.79 -3.78
N PHE A 62 -4.86 8.89 -3.75
CA PHE A 62 -4.16 10.16 -3.90
C PHE A 62 -4.05 10.61 -5.36
N HIS A 63 -3.61 9.72 -6.27
CA HIS A 63 -3.31 10.09 -7.65
C HIS A 63 -4.50 10.01 -8.61
N ARG A 64 -5.43 9.07 -8.40
CA ARG A 64 -6.58 8.89 -9.29
C ARG A 64 -7.82 9.59 -8.78
N ARG A 65 -8.16 9.39 -7.52
CA ARG A 65 -9.39 9.93 -6.93
C ARG A 65 -9.20 11.34 -6.36
N LYS A 66 -8.00 11.65 -5.86
CA LYS A 66 -7.67 12.92 -5.17
C LYS A 66 -8.52 13.17 -3.91
N ASP A 67 -8.96 12.10 -3.27
CA ASP A 67 -9.80 12.14 -2.04
C ASP A 67 -8.95 12.21 -0.75
N MET A 68 -7.64 12.41 -0.88
CA MET A 68 -6.68 12.38 0.21
C MET A 68 -5.82 13.65 0.18
N SER A 69 -5.63 14.28 1.35
CA SER A 69 -4.74 15.44 1.49
C SER A 69 -3.27 15.03 1.35
N ASN A 70 -2.42 15.99 0.94
CA ASN A 70 -0.97 15.76 0.83
C ASN A 70 -0.38 15.33 2.17
N ASP A 71 -0.77 15.98 3.27
CA ASP A 71 -0.26 15.68 4.61
C ASP A 71 -0.59 14.25 5.05
N LEU A 72 -1.81 13.77 4.76
CA LEU A 72 -2.22 12.41 5.04
C LEU A 72 -1.45 11.39 4.18
N TYR A 73 -1.20 11.74 2.91
CA TYR A 73 -0.42 10.90 2.00
C TYR A 73 1.05 10.77 2.46
N GLU A 74 1.68 11.89 2.84
CA GLU A 74 3.04 11.90 3.37
C GLU A 74 3.13 11.13 4.68
N PHE A 75 2.16 11.33 5.59
CA PHE A 75 2.04 10.52 6.80
C PHE A 75 1.95 9.01 6.49
N CYS A 76 1.20 8.61 5.46
CA CYS A 76 1.10 7.21 5.07
C CYS A 76 2.42 6.62 4.56
N LEU A 77 3.24 7.44 3.90
CA LEU A 77 4.58 7.05 3.45
C LEU A 77 5.54 6.93 4.64
N ASP A 78 5.55 7.90 5.55
CA ASP A 78 6.42 7.92 6.73
C ASP A 78 6.15 6.74 7.68
N GLN A 79 4.88 6.39 7.86
CA GLN A 79 4.49 5.23 8.68
C GLN A 79 4.68 3.88 7.97
N GLY A 80 5.07 3.92 6.69
CA GLY A 80 5.27 2.74 5.86
C GLY A 80 3.99 1.95 5.61
N TYR A 81 2.86 2.65 5.43
CA TYR A 81 1.63 2.06 4.88
C TYR A 81 1.68 1.94 3.35
N ALA A 82 2.47 2.80 2.71
CA ALA A 82 2.78 2.74 1.28
C ALA A 82 4.30 2.73 1.04
N ASP A 83 4.71 2.15 -0.09
CA ASP A 83 6.12 2.03 -0.48
C ASP A 83 6.50 3.11 -1.51
N CYS A 84 7.39 4.03 -1.12
CA CYS A 84 7.87 5.12 -1.97
C CYS A 84 8.53 4.62 -3.26
N ASN A 85 9.36 3.57 -3.19
CA ASN A 85 10.09 3.05 -4.35
C ASN A 85 9.13 2.43 -5.36
N LEU A 86 8.10 1.76 -4.87
CA LEU A 86 7.06 1.17 -5.71
C LEU A 86 6.25 2.26 -6.44
N ILE A 87 5.89 3.33 -5.74
CA ILE A 87 5.18 4.48 -6.33
C ILE A 87 6.02 5.17 -7.39
N VAL A 88 7.31 5.41 -7.11
CA VAL A 88 8.26 5.97 -8.10
C VAL A 88 8.32 5.09 -9.34
N LYS A 89 8.37 3.76 -9.18
CA LYS A 89 8.37 2.81 -10.29
C LYS A 89 7.10 2.91 -11.14
N TRP A 90 5.92 3.03 -10.52
CA TRP A 90 4.67 3.17 -11.26
C TRP A 90 4.60 4.47 -12.05
N LYS A 91 5.01 5.60 -11.45
CA LYS A 91 5.08 6.88 -12.16
C LYS A 91 6.00 6.81 -13.39
N ARG A 92 7.17 6.17 -13.25
CA ARG A 92 8.12 5.96 -14.36
C ARG A 92 7.57 5.03 -15.43
N SER A 93 6.90 3.93 -15.04
CA SER A 93 6.31 2.99 -15.99
C SER A 93 5.25 3.65 -16.85
N VAL A 94 4.38 4.50 -16.26
CA VAL A 94 3.35 5.25 -17.00
C VAL A 94 3.98 6.24 -17.98
N ALA A 95 5.05 6.92 -17.58
CA ALA A 95 5.77 7.82 -18.47
C ALA A 95 6.39 7.06 -19.66
N SER A 96 7.02 5.92 -19.41
CA SER A 96 7.69 5.11 -20.44
C SER A 96 6.74 4.57 -21.52
N THR A 97 5.51 4.21 -21.18
CA THR A 97 4.52 3.74 -22.16
C THR A 97 4.02 4.85 -23.07
N LEU A 98 3.94 6.09 -22.58
CA LEU A 98 3.53 7.24 -23.40
C LEU A 98 4.57 7.61 -24.46
N TYR A 99 5.87 7.45 -24.15
CA TYR A 99 6.96 7.70 -25.11
C TYR A 99 7.09 6.66 -26.23
N HIS A 100 6.59 5.44 -26.03
CA HIS A 100 6.63 4.38 -27.05
C HIS A 100 5.39 4.33 -27.95
N LEU A 101 4.34 5.08 -27.60
CA LEU A 101 3.08 5.19 -28.36
C LEU A 101 2.96 6.54 -29.11
N SER A 102 4.02 7.36 -29.09
CA SER A 102 4.16 8.61 -29.85
C SER A 102 5.20 8.45 -30.95
#